data_AF-Q167M1-F1
#
_entry.id   AF-Q167M1-F1
#
_cell.length_a   1.000
_cell.length_b   1.000
_cell.length_c   1.000
_cell.angle_alpha   90.00
_cell.angle_beta   90.00
_cell.angle_gamma   90.00
#
_symmetry.space_group_name_H-M   'P 1'
#
loop_
_entity.id
_entity.type
_entity.pdbx_description
1 polymer ?
#
loop_
_entity_poly.entity_id
_entity_poly.type
_entity_poly.pdbx_seq_one_letter_code
_entity_poly.pdbx_strand_id
1 'polypeptide(L)'
;MRKVNEENERIKRKYFQYRKTAQRKDEATIDKDAEAILHFEASTNYAPFKKFRIEQAIRYRDKLDIEKNKKTGKPLAKATIAKRLASIKAFIFWLADQQGYKSRIRYSDADYFNMDAKGQRVANAVRERPHPSLEMVRHAFNQMPANTELERRNAAVIAFFMISGARDGAAASLRLKHINLVDGYVFQDAREVKTKNSKTFTTYFMPVDPIYMECFCTWVQYLQSELLFGPDDPLFPPPEMGLKDGQFTVVGLKRETYQNANALRTVVKQAFENAGLPIFAPHSLRKTLTKWATVQYPTHEAFKAFSQNIGHSNVATTLSAYCPVSTERQGELIKAPKIPA
;
A
#
# COMPACT_ATOMS: atom_id res chain seq x y z
N MET A 1 -0.37 -23.16 -25.61
CA MET A 1 -0.65 -24.15 -24.55
C MET A 1 0.47 -24.06 -23.52
N ARG A 2 0.18 -23.83 -22.23
CA ARG A 2 1.21 -23.72 -21.19
C ARG A 2 1.93 -25.07 -21.09
N LYS A 3 3.24 -25.13 -21.34
CA LYS A 3 4.03 -26.34 -21.15
C LYS A 3 4.17 -26.53 -19.64
N VAL A 4 3.26 -27.30 -19.05
CA VAL A 4 3.23 -27.55 -17.60
C VAL A 4 4.18 -28.70 -17.31
N ASN A 5 5.13 -28.48 -16.41
CA ASN A 5 5.95 -29.54 -15.86
C ASN A 5 5.30 -30.02 -14.55
N GLU A 6 4.72 -31.23 -14.56
CA GLU A 6 4.00 -31.76 -13.41
C GLU A 6 4.84 -31.84 -12.14
N GLU A 7 6.13 -32.21 -12.28
CA GLU A 7 7.05 -32.28 -11.15
C GLU A 7 7.28 -30.89 -10.53
N ASN A 8 7.44 -29.87 -11.37
CA ASN A 8 7.56 -28.49 -10.89
C ASN A 8 6.29 -28.02 -10.18
N GLU A 9 5.10 -28.34 -10.70
CA GLU A 9 3.84 -27.94 -10.03
C GLU A 9 3.67 -28.63 -8.67
N ARG A 10 4.04 -29.91 -8.54
CA ARG A 10 4.00 -30.63 -7.26
C ARG A 10 4.91 -29.99 -6.23
N ILE A 11 6.15 -29.67 -6.59
CA ILE A 11 7.10 -29.08 -5.63
C ILE A 11 6.77 -27.63 -5.30
N LYS A 12 6.23 -26.85 -6.24
CA LYS A 12 5.71 -25.49 -5.97
C LYS A 12 4.56 -25.51 -4.99
N ARG A 13 3.59 -26.43 -5.13
CA ARG A 13 2.50 -26.59 -4.15
C ARG A 13 3.03 -26.85 -2.75
N LYS A 14 4.04 -27.73 -2.62
CA LYS A 14 4.71 -27.99 -1.34
C LYS A 14 5.40 -26.74 -0.78
N TYR A 15 6.07 -25.96 -1.63
CA TYR A 15 6.70 -24.69 -1.22
C TYR A 15 5.65 -23.67 -0.76
N PHE A 16 4.56 -23.49 -1.50
CA PHE A 16 3.49 -22.55 -1.12
C PHE A 16 2.81 -22.96 0.17
N GLN A 17 2.60 -24.27 0.38
CA GLN A 17 2.14 -24.78 1.66
C GLN A 17 3.13 -24.46 2.78
N TYR A 18 4.43 -24.70 2.59
CA TYR A 18 5.46 -24.32 3.55
C TYR A 18 5.48 -22.82 3.87
N ARG A 19 5.33 -21.97 2.84
CA ARG A 19 5.25 -20.51 3.01
C ARG A 19 4.02 -20.09 3.82
N LYS A 20 2.86 -20.73 3.55
CA LYS A 20 1.60 -20.49 4.26
C LYS A 20 1.65 -20.97 5.71
N THR A 21 2.05 -22.22 5.94
CA THR A 21 1.90 -22.88 7.26
C THR A 21 3.11 -22.68 8.15
N ALA A 22 4.32 -22.95 7.66
CA ALA A 22 5.54 -22.90 8.46
C ALA A 22 6.06 -21.46 8.61
N GLN A 23 6.09 -20.70 7.51
CA GLN A 23 6.57 -19.31 7.52
C GLN A 23 5.47 -18.26 7.73
N ARG A 24 4.21 -18.71 7.90
CA ARG A 24 3.05 -17.87 8.26
C ARG A 24 2.90 -16.65 7.36
N LYS A 25 3.18 -16.81 6.06
CA LYS A 25 3.04 -15.73 5.07
C LYS A 25 1.59 -15.62 4.61
N ASP A 26 1.18 -14.38 4.34
CA ASP A 26 -0.12 -14.09 3.76
C ASP A 26 -0.19 -14.52 2.28
N GLU A 27 -1.42 -14.65 1.76
CA GLU A 27 -1.66 -15.10 0.39
C GLU A 27 -1.06 -14.13 -0.63
N ALA A 28 -1.09 -12.82 -0.36
CA ALA A 28 -0.50 -11.81 -1.23
C ALA A 28 1.04 -11.94 -1.36
N THR A 29 1.73 -12.44 -0.33
CA THR A 29 3.17 -12.75 -0.42
C THR A 29 3.39 -14.03 -1.22
N ILE A 30 2.56 -15.06 -1.00
CA ILE A 30 2.65 -16.33 -1.71
C ILE A 30 2.39 -16.14 -3.22
N ASP A 31 1.42 -15.30 -3.58
CA ASP A 31 1.11 -14.97 -4.97
C ASP A 31 2.31 -14.31 -5.67
N LYS A 32 3.04 -13.43 -4.97
CA LYS A 32 4.28 -12.82 -5.50
C LYS A 32 5.39 -13.84 -5.67
N ASP A 33 5.53 -14.76 -4.72
CA ASP A 33 6.48 -15.86 -4.84
C ASP A 33 6.12 -16.74 -6.05
N ALA A 34 4.83 -17.07 -6.23
CA ALA A 34 4.33 -17.85 -7.36
C ALA A 34 4.56 -17.15 -8.71
N GLU A 35 4.28 -15.84 -8.80
CA GLU A 35 4.55 -15.03 -9.99
C GLU A 35 6.05 -15.05 -10.32
N ALA A 36 6.91 -14.84 -9.31
CA ALA A 36 8.36 -14.82 -9.50
C ALA A 36 8.92 -16.18 -9.96
N ILE A 37 8.46 -17.28 -9.35
CA ILE A 37 8.87 -18.64 -9.73
C ILE A 37 8.38 -18.97 -11.14
N LEU A 38 7.12 -18.65 -11.46
CA LEU A 38 6.58 -18.88 -12.81
C LEU A 38 7.36 -18.10 -13.86
N HIS A 39 7.76 -16.86 -13.56
CA HIS A 39 8.58 -16.06 -14.45
C HIS A 39 9.97 -16.67 -14.67
N PHE A 40 10.57 -17.25 -13.63
CA PHE A 40 11.82 -18.00 -13.74
C PHE A 40 11.67 -19.28 -14.57
N GLU A 41 10.61 -20.06 -14.37
CA GLU A 41 10.32 -21.25 -15.17
C GLU A 41 10.16 -20.91 -16.65
N ALA A 42 9.45 -19.82 -16.96
CA ALA A 42 9.31 -19.36 -18.35
C ALA A 42 10.67 -19.04 -18.99
N SER A 43 11.67 -18.60 -18.22
CA SER A 43 13.01 -18.32 -18.71
C SER A 43 13.84 -19.58 -19.02
N THR A 44 13.48 -20.72 -18.41
CA THR A 44 14.13 -22.01 -18.60
C THR A 44 13.30 -22.94 -19.50
N ASN A 45 12.29 -22.39 -20.19
CA ASN A 45 11.32 -23.15 -20.98
C ASN A 45 10.66 -24.29 -20.20
N TYR A 46 10.36 -24.03 -18.92
CA TYR A 46 9.69 -24.96 -18.01
C TYR A 46 10.46 -26.28 -17.80
N ALA A 47 11.80 -26.22 -17.86
CA ALA A 47 12.65 -27.36 -17.54
C ALA A 47 12.40 -27.83 -16.08
N PRO A 48 12.54 -29.14 -15.79
CA PRO A 48 12.43 -29.64 -14.42
C PRO A 48 13.41 -28.92 -13.50
N PHE A 49 12.97 -28.46 -12.32
CA PHE A 49 13.88 -27.85 -11.33
C PHE A 49 15.00 -28.79 -10.89
N LYS A 50 14.80 -30.11 -11.03
CA LYS A 50 15.81 -31.14 -10.84
C LYS A 50 17.03 -31.02 -11.77
N LYS A 51 16.92 -30.27 -12.87
CA LYS A 51 17.99 -29.96 -13.83
C LYS A 51 18.52 -28.54 -13.64
N PHE A 52 18.32 -27.95 -12.47
CA PHE A 52 18.84 -26.64 -12.13
C PHE A 52 20.37 -26.59 -12.33
N ARG A 53 20.83 -25.49 -12.92
CA ARG A 53 22.26 -25.16 -13.04
C ARG A 53 22.44 -23.67 -12.80
N ILE A 54 23.58 -23.28 -12.24
CA ILE A 54 23.88 -21.89 -11.88
C ILE A 54 23.80 -20.93 -13.09
N GLU A 55 24.10 -21.41 -14.30
CA GLU A 55 24.00 -20.61 -15.53
C GLU A 55 22.56 -20.17 -15.82
N GLN A 56 21.55 -20.93 -15.37
CA GLN A 56 20.14 -20.53 -15.50
C GLN A 56 19.86 -19.30 -14.63
N ALA A 57 20.38 -19.24 -13.40
CA ALA A 57 20.24 -18.09 -12.53
C ALA A 57 20.96 -16.85 -13.09
N ILE A 58 22.19 -17.03 -13.60
CA ILE A 58 22.99 -15.97 -14.24
C ILE A 58 22.23 -15.40 -15.45
N ARG A 59 21.84 -16.24 -16.41
CA ARG A 59 21.09 -15.81 -17.60
C ARG A 59 19.76 -15.15 -17.24
N TYR A 60 19.10 -15.63 -16.20
CA TYR A 60 17.84 -15.05 -15.75
C TYR A 60 18.02 -13.63 -15.19
N ARG A 61 19.08 -13.39 -14.41
CA ARG A 61 19.41 -12.05 -13.93
C ARG A 61 19.70 -11.10 -15.10
N ASP A 62 20.52 -11.54 -16.05
CA ASP A 62 20.87 -10.74 -17.23
C ASP A 62 19.61 -10.43 -18.08
N LYS A 63 18.69 -11.40 -18.19
CA LYS A 63 17.37 -11.19 -18.81
C LYS A 63 16.55 -10.13 -18.09
N LEU A 64 16.50 -10.15 -16.75
CA LEU A 64 15.73 -9.16 -15.98
C LEU A 64 16.26 -7.73 -16.16
N ASP A 65 17.56 -7.57 -16.42
CA ASP A 65 18.18 -6.25 -16.63
C ASP A 65 17.79 -5.61 -17.98
N ILE A 66 17.50 -6.43 -19.00
CA ILE A 66 17.03 -5.95 -20.32
C ILE A 66 15.51 -5.98 -20.45
N GLU A 67 14.81 -6.64 -19.54
CA GLU A 67 13.35 -6.77 -19.58
C GLU A 67 12.66 -5.43 -19.38
N LYS A 68 11.63 -5.18 -20.20
CA LYS A 68 10.78 -3.99 -20.14
C LYS A 68 9.47 -4.30 -19.43
N ASN A 69 9.01 -3.36 -18.63
CA ASN A 69 7.69 -3.42 -18.02
C ASN A 69 6.62 -3.36 -19.13
N LYS A 70 5.74 -4.38 -19.20
CA LYS A 70 4.71 -4.49 -20.24
C LYS A 70 3.77 -3.28 -20.33
N LYS A 71 3.51 -2.59 -19.22
CA LYS A 71 2.57 -1.44 -19.18
C LYS A 71 3.24 -0.13 -19.57
N THR A 72 4.51 0.06 -19.23
CA THR A 72 5.18 1.36 -19.40
C THR A 72 6.23 1.35 -20.52
N GLY A 73 6.61 0.19 -21.04
CA GLY A 73 7.68 0.03 -22.04
C GLY A 73 9.09 0.37 -21.51
N LYS A 74 9.22 0.84 -20.27
CA LYS A 74 10.50 1.21 -19.64
C LYS A 74 11.19 -0.03 -19.04
N PRO A 75 12.52 -0.02 -18.88
CA PRO A 75 13.23 -1.08 -18.16
C PRO A 75 12.63 -1.35 -16.77
N LEU A 76 12.71 -2.60 -16.30
CA LEU A 76 12.27 -2.95 -14.96
C LEU A 76 13.01 -2.12 -13.90
N ALA A 77 12.28 -1.64 -12.90
CA ALA A 77 12.88 -0.95 -11.77
C ALA A 77 13.77 -1.93 -10.97
N LYS A 78 14.95 -1.48 -10.54
CA LYS A 78 15.88 -2.32 -9.75
C LYS A 78 15.24 -2.88 -8.48
N ALA A 79 14.34 -2.13 -7.82
CA ALA A 79 13.55 -2.63 -6.69
C ALA A 79 12.61 -3.80 -7.05
N THR A 80 12.05 -3.81 -8.26
CA THR A 80 11.22 -4.92 -8.76
C THR A 80 12.07 -6.15 -9.02
N ILE A 81 13.21 -5.96 -9.69
CA ILE A 81 14.18 -7.04 -9.96
C ILE A 81 14.66 -7.65 -8.63
N ALA A 82 15.09 -6.83 -7.67
CA ALA A 82 15.56 -7.28 -6.36
C ALA A 82 14.51 -8.12 -5.62
N LYS A 83 13.23 -7.71 -5.62
CA LYS A 83 12.15 -8.49 -5.00
C LYS A 83 11.92 -9.83 -5.70
N ARG A 84 11.87 -9.83 -7.03
CA ARG A 84 11.67 -11.06 -7.82
C ARG A 84 12.81 -12.04 -7.59
N LEU A 85 14.04 -11.56 -7.62
CA LEU A 85 15.24 -12.33 -7.30
C LEU A 85 15.22 -12.89 -5.88
N ALA A 86 14.83 -12.08 -4.87
CA ALA A 86 14.74 -12.53 -3.49
C ALA A 86 13.68 -13.65 -3.29
N SER A 87 12.52 -13.56 -3.96
CA SER A 87 11.51 -14.63 -3.93
C SER A 87 12.03 -15.94 -4.53
N ILE A 88 12.78 -15.86 -5.64
CA ILE A 88 13.36 -17.05 -6.28
C ILE A 88 14.51 -17.62 -5.45
N LYS A 89 15.37 -16.75 -4.90
CA LYS A 89 16.42 -17.14 -3.95
C LYS A 89 15.84 -17.95 -2.80
N ALA A 90 14.78 -17.44 -2.15
CA ALA A 90 14.12 -18.12 -1.04
C ALA A 90 13.58 -19.50 -1.45
N PHE A 91 13.00 -19.60 -2.65
CA PHE A 91 12.53 -20.87 -3.20
C PHE A 91 13.66 -21.86 -3.46
N ILE A 92 14.74 -21.45 -4.13
CA ILE A 92 15.89 -22.32 -4.45
C ILE A 92 16.63 -22.75 -3.19
N PHE A 93 16.77 -21.84 -2.22
CA PHE A 93 17.33 -22.15 -0.91
C PHE A 93 16.51 -23.22 -0.18
N TRP A 94 15.18 -23.10 -0.17
CA TRP A 94 14.31 -24.13 0.40
C TRP A 94 14.36 -25.44 -0.40
N LEU A 95 14.46 -25.34 -1.73
CA LEU A 95 14.50 -26.49 -2.63
C LEU A 95 15.75 -27.36 -2.40
N ALA A 96 16.88 -26.75 -2.04
CA ALA A 96 18.13 -27.45 -1.70
C ALA A 96 17.99 -28.42 -0.51
N ASP A 97 16.99 -28.24 0.35
CA ASP A 97 16.70 -29.14 1.47
C ASP A 97 15.73 -30.29 1.10
N GLN A 98 15.10 -30.22 -0.09
CA GLN A 98 14.04 -31.17 -0.45
C GLN A 98 14.61 -32.50 -0.97
N GLN A 99 13.95 -33.60 -0.58
CA GLN A 99 14.27 -34.93 -1.07
C GLN A 99 14.20 -34.98 -2.61
N GLY A 100 15.23 -35.53 -3.25
CA GLY A 100 15.37 -35.55 -4.71
C GLY A 100 15.97 -34.29 -5.34
N TYR A 101 16.21 -33.23 -4.54
CA TYR A 101 16.84 -31.97 -4.96
C TYR A 101 18.17 -31.71 -4.22
N LYS A 102 18.30 -32.12 -2.96
CA LYS A 102 19.51 -31.93 -2.14
C LYS A 102 20.82 -32.48 -2.72
N SER A 103 20.75 -33.51 -3.57
CA SER A 103 21.93 -34.06 -4.28
C SER A 103 22.32 -33.27 -5.53
N ARG A 104 21.50 -32.31 -5.96
CA ARG A 104 21.64 -31.57 -7.22
C ARG A 104 21.71 -30.05 -7.05
N ILE A 105 21.19 -29.54 -5.94
CA ILE A 105 21.13 -28.10 -5.62
C ILE A 105 21.72 -27.90 -4.24
N ARG A 106 22.70 -27.02 -4.13
CA ARG A 106 23.32 -26.61 -2.86
C ARG A 106 22.70 -25.30 -2.37
N TYR A 107 22.76 -25.05 -1.07
CA TYR A 107 22.30 -23.77 -0.51
C TYR A 107 23.00 -22.56 -1.13
N SER A 108 24.30 -22.67 -1.39
CA SER A 108 25.11 -21.63 -2.05
C SER A 108 24.62 -21.30 -3.46
N ASP A 109 23.95 -22.23 -4.14
CA ASP A 109 23.47 -22.00 -5.50
C ASP A 109 22.34 -20.96 -5.53
N ALA A 110 21.62 -20.80 -4.42
CA ALA A 110 20.60 -19.76 -4.27
C ALA A 110 21.21 -18.35 -4.29
N ASP A 111 22.48 -18.19 -3.89
CA ASP A 111 23.16 -16.89 -3.88
C ASP A 111 23.42 -16.33 -5.27
N TYR A 112 23.34 -17.14 -6.34
CA TYR A 112 23.42 -16.65 -7.72
C TYR A 112 22.21 -15.79 -8.11
N PHE A 113 21.14 -15.80 -7.32
CA PHE A 113 20.02 -14.87 -7.45
C PHE A 113 20.25 -13.55 -6.70
N ASN A 114 21.40 -13.33 -6.03
CA ASN A 114 21.68 -12.03 -5.45
C ASN A 114 21.84 -10.97 -6.55
N MET A 115 21.25 -9.79 -6.32
CA MET A 115 21.53 -8.62 -7.13
C MET A 115 22.94 -8.11 -6.82
N ASP A 116 23.60 -7.51 -7.82
CA ASP A 116 24.89 -6.85 -7.63
C ASP A 116 24.78 -5.71 -6.59
N ALA A 117 25.87 -5.41 -5.88
CA ALA A 117 25.85 -4.41 -4.81
C ALA A 117 25.41 -3.02 -5.30
N LYS A 118 25.79 -2.65 -6.53
CA LYS A 118 25.36 -1.39 -7.16
C LYS A 118 23.85 -1.39 -7.42
N GLY A 119 23.32 -2.43 -8.07
CA GLY A 119 21.88 -2.59 -8.28
C GLY A 119 21.11 -2.60 -6.96
N GLN A 120 21.63 -3.25 -5.92
CA GLN A 120 21.00 -3.30 -4.61
C GLN A 120 20.93 -1.93 -3.93
N ARG A 121 22.00 -1.11 -4.01
CA ARG A 121 21.98 0.28 -3.54
C ARG A 121 20.95 1.10 -4.31
N VAL A 122 20.89 0.97 -5.64
CA VAL A 122 19.90 1.67 -6.48
C VAL A 122 18.47 1.20 -6.18
N ALA A 123 18.27 -0.09 -5.92
CA ALA A 123 16.97 -0.65 -5.53
C ALA A 123 16.48 -0.10 -4.19
N ASN A 124 17.41 0.14 -3.25
CA ASN A 124 17.13 0.69 -1.93
C ASN A 124 17.12 2.23 -1.89
N ALA A 125 17.57 2.89 -2.96
CA ALA A 125 17.62 4.35 -3.03
C ALA A 125 16.21 4.95 -2.91
N VAL A 126 16.03 5.82 -1.92
CA VAL A 126 14.76 6.52 -1.70
C VAL A 126 14.64 7.63 -2.74
N ARG A 127 13.66 7.51 -3.64
CA ARG A 127 13.29 8.60 -4.54
C ARG A 127 12.22 9.45 -3.89
N GLU A 128 12.40 10.77 -3.93
CA GLU A 128 11.34 11.66 -3.50
C GLU A 128 10.14 11.50 -4.45
N ARG A 129 9.02 11.00 -3.92
CA ARG A 129 7.77 10.95 -4.66
C ARG A 129 7.05 12.29 -4.53
N PRO A 130 6.52 12.83 -5.65
CA PRO A 130 5.63 13.98 -5.61
C PRO A 130 4.45 13.72 -4.67
N HIS A 131 4.07 14.76 -3.92
CA HIS A 131 2.88 14.78 -3.09
C HIS A 131 2.22 16.16 -3.25
N PRO A 132 0.90 16.26 -3.04
CA PRO A 132 0.23 17.56 -3.13
C PRO A 132 0.61 18.44 -1.94
N SER A 133 0.55 19.77 -2.12
CA SER A 133 0.52 20.71 -0.99
C SER A 133 -0.86 20.68 -0.31
N LEU A 134 -1.00 21.26 0.87
CA LEU A 134 -2.31 21.34 1.54
C LEU A 134 -3.31 22.15 0.71
N GLU A 135 -2.85 23.23 0.06
CA GLU A 135 -3.63 24.09 -0.81
C GLU A 135 -4.12 23.33 -2.05
N MET A 136 -3.28 22.47 -2.63
CA MET A 136 -3.70 21.59 -3.73
C MET A 136 -4.80 20.62 -3.29
N VAL A 137 -4.67 20.02 -2.09
CA VAL A 137 -5.72 19.13 -1.55
C VAL A 137 -7.00 19.92 -1.30
N ARG A 138 -6.91 21.12 -0.72
CA ARG A 138 -8.05 22.00 -0.45
C ARG A 138 -8.76 22.43 -1.73
N HIS A 139 -7.99 22.81 -2.76
CA HIS A 139 -8.52 23.15 -4.07
C HIS A 139 -9.25 21.96 -4.71
N ALA A 140 -8.61 20.79 -4.75
CA ALA A 140 -9.22 19.58 -5.29
C ALA A 140 -10.52 19.21 -4.55
N PHE A 141 -10.52 19.31 -3.23
CA PHE A 141 -11.68 19.03 -2.39
C PHE A 141 -12.85 20.00 -2.65
N ASN A 142 -12.58 21.31 -2.72
CA ASN A 142 -13.61 22.33 -2.98
C ASN A 142 -14.27 22.18 -4.37
N GLN A 143 -13.58 21.57 -5.34
CA GLN A 143 -14.10 21.34 -6.69
C GLN A 143 -14.89 20.03 -6.82
N MET A 144 -14.96 19.21 -5.75
CA MET A 144 -15.70 17.96 -5.80
C MET A 144 -17.22 18.26 -5.82
N PRO A 145 -17.97 17.62 -6.73
CA PRO A 145 -19.43 17.73 -6.70
C PRO A 145 -19.99 17.06 -5.44
N ALA A 146 -21.22 17.42 -5.06
CA ALA A 146 -21.91 16.91 -3.86
C ALA A 146 -23.42 16.72 -4.06
N ASN A 147 -23.88 16.63 -5.31
CA ASN A 147 -25.31 16.59 -5.66
C ASN A 147 -25.91 15.20 -5.44
N THR A 148 -25.13 14.15 -5.66
CA THR A 148 -25.57 12.76 -5.47
C THR A 148 -24.97 12.14 -4.20
N GLU A 149 -25.58 11.05 -3.71
CA GLU A 149 -25.05 10.29 -2.56
C GLU A 149 -23.61 9.80 -2.79
N LEU A 150 -23.30 9.35 -4.00
CA LEU A 150 -21.96 8.90 -4.36
C LEU A 150 -20.95 10.04 -4.35
N GLU A 151 -21.35 11.23 -4.79
CA GLU A 151 -20.51 12.42 -4.78
C GLU A 151 -20.21 12.89 -3.34
N ARG A 152 -21.24 12.91 -2.47
CA ARG A 152 -21.07 13.19 -1.03
C ARG A 152 -20.14 12.18 -0.37
N ARG A 153 -20.34 10.89 -0.63
CA ARG A 153 -19.43 9.82 -0.18
C ARG A 153 -18.01 10.06 -0.65
N ASN A 154 -17.82 10.43 -1.91
CA ASN A 154 -16.50 10.65 -2.49
C ASN A 154 -15.78 11.83 -1.81
N ALA A 155 -16.48 12.92 -1.54
CA ALA A 155 -15.94 14.03 -0.74
C ALA A 155 -15.55 13.57 0.67
N ALA A 156 -16.43 12.83 1.34
CA ALA A 156 -16.18 12.27 2.66
C ALA A 156 -14.96 11.33 2.71
N VAL A 157 -14.66 10.60 1.62
CA VAL A 157 -13.45 9.77 1.51
C VAL A 157 -12.18 10.63 1.54
N ILE A 158 -12.14 11.75 0.82
CA ILE A 158 -11.00 12.67 0.84
C ILE A 158 -10.84 13.30 2.21
N ALA A 159 -11.94 13.82 2.75
CA ALA A 159 -12.00 14.40 4.08
C ALA A 159 -11.46 13.42 5.14
N PHE A 160 -11.95 12.17 5.12
CA PHE A 160 -11.49 11.13 6.03
C PHE A 160 -9.99 10.85 5.89
N PHE A 161 -9.44 10.78 4.67
CA PHE A 161 -8.01 10.61 4.50
C PHE A 161 -7.21 11.78 5.07
N MET A 162 -7.72 13.00 5.00
CA MET A 162 -7.05 14.17 5.54
C MET A 162 -7.10 14.24 7.06
N ILE A 163 -8.23 13.92 7.69
CA ILE A 163 -8.34 13.95 9.15
C ILE A 163 -7.74 12.71 9.83
N SER A 164 -7.68 11.54 9.18
CA SER A 164 -7.16 10.32 9.82
C SER A 164 -5.77 9.91 9.33
N GLY A 165 -5.39 10.31 8.12
CA GLY A 165 -4.23 9.75 7.44
C GLY A 165 -4.34 8.23 7.24
N ALA A 166 -5.52 7.62 7.30
CA ALA A 166 -5.70 6.17 7.22
C ALA A 166 -5.11 5.57 5.92
N ARG A 167 -4.77 4.28 5.96
CA ARG A 167 -4.42 3.55 4.73
C ARG A 167 -5.68 3.25 3.95
N ASP A 168 -5.57 3.27 2.63
CA ASP A 168 -6.67 3.01 1.71
C ASP A 168 -7.35 1.65 1.94
N GLY A 169 -6.57 0.59 2.24
CA GLY A 169 -7.08 -0.71 2.63
C GLY A 169 -7.92 -0.68 3.90
N ALA A 170 -7.49 0.06 4.93
CA ALA A 170 -8.23 0.23 6.16
C ALA A 170 -9.53 1.00 5.91
N ALA A 171 -9.45 2.14 5.21
CA ALA A 171 -10.61 2.96 4.85
C ALA A 171 -11.68 2.16 4.10
N ALA A 172 -11.27 1.29 3.17
CA ALA A 172 -12.18 0.45 2.38
C ALA A 172 -12.97 -0.59 3.19
N SER A 173 -12.50 -0.95 4.39
CA SER A 173 -13.09 -1.95 5.28
C SER A 173 -13.76 -1.38 6.53
N LEU A 174 -13.70 -0.05 6.74
CA LEU A 174 -14.30 0.56 7.92
C LEU A 174 -15.82 0.46 7.89
N ARG A 175 -16.36 0.31 9.10
CA ARG A 175 -17.80 0.31 9.41
C ARG A 175 -18.11 1.43 10.39
N LEU A 176 -19.37 1.83 10.49
CA LEU A 176 -19.80 2.94 11.35
C LEU A 176 -19.41 2.75 12.83
N LYS A 177 -19.47 1.53 13.38
CA LYS A 177 -19.07 1.23 14.76
C LYS A 177 -17.62 1.57 15.11
N HIS A 178 -16.76 1.74 14.11
CA HIS A 178 -15.37 2.12 14.32
C HIS A 178 -15.18 3.62 14.52
N ILE A 179 -16.21 4.42 14.28
CA ILE A 179 -16.16 5.88 14.33
C ILE A 179 -16.78 6.37 15.64
N ASN A 180 -16.01 7.17 16.38
CA ASN A 180 -16.50 7.91 17.52
C ASN A 180 -16.37 9.40 17.20
N LEU A 181 -17.49 10.05 16.85
CA LEU A 181 -17.52 11.47 16.55
C LEU A 181 -17.45 12.36 17.80
N VAL A 182 -17.85 11.85 18.97
CA VAL A 182 -17.84 12.59 20.23
C VAL A 182 -16.40 12.81 20.70
N ASP A 183 -15.62 11.73 20.76
CA ASP A 183 -14.22 11.77 21.17
C ASP A 183 -13.26 12.02 19.98
N GLY A 184 -13.80 12.15 18.78
CA GLY A 184 -13.05 12.49 17.57
C GLY A 184 -12.00 11.47 17.16
N TYR A 185 -12.37 10.18 17.07
CA TYR A 185 -11.43 9.14 16.64
C TYR A 185 -12.06 8.06 15.76
N VAL A 186 -11.18 7.32 15.07
CA VAL A 186 -11.47 6.04 14.44
C VAL A 186 -10.65 4.92 15.08
N PHE A 187 -11.33 3.89 15.58
CA PHE A 187 -10.71 2.68 16.11
C PHE A 187 -10.50 1.67 14.99
N GLN A 188 -9.25 1.41 14.63
CA GLN A 188 -8.92 0.45 13.58
C GLN A 188 -8.70 -0.93 14.20
N ASP A 189 -9.76 -1.71 14.34
CA ASP A 189 -9.70 -3.08 14.84
C ASP A 189 -9.17 -4.04 13.77
N ALA A 190 -7.99 -4.65 13.98
CA ALA A 190 -7.39 -5.56 13.00
C ALA A 190 -8.21 -6.82 12.67
N ARG A 191 -9.22 -7.16 13.49
CA ARG A 191 -10.13 -8.29 13.24
C ARG A 191 -11.11 -8.01 12.10
N GLU A 192 -11.43 -6.74 11.87
CA GLU A 192 -12.44 -6.31 10.91
C GLU A 192 -11.90 -5.33 9.87
N VAL A 193 -10.95 -4.50 10.28
CA VAL A 193 -10.31 -3.47 9.46
C VAL A 193 -9.02 -4.01 8.85
N LYS A 194 -8.89 -3.90 7.52
CA LYS A 194 -7.75 -4.36 6.72
C LYS A 194 -6.53 -3.44 6.91
N THR A 195 -6.03 -3.33 8.13
CA THR A 195 -4.85 -2.53 8.46
C THR A 195 -3.57 -3.23 7.99
N LYS A 196 -2.51 -2.44 7.75
CA LYS A 196 -1.22 -3.00 7.37
C LYS A 196 -0.60 -3.74 8.57
N ASN A 197 -0.20 -4.99 8.33
CA ASN A 197 0.34 -5.91 9.34
C ASN A 197 -0.65 -6.24 10.47
N SER A 198 -1.96 -6.16 10.21
CA SER A 198 -3.02 -6.52 11.17
C SER A 198 -2.84 -5.84 12.53
N LYS A 199 -2.57 -4.54 12.51
CA LYS A 199 -2.41 -3.73 13.72
C LYS A 199 -3.76 -3.21 14.19
N THR A 200 -4.00 -3.32 15.49
CA THR A 200 -5.09 -2.63 16.18
C THR A 200 -4.57 -1.33 16.79
N PHE A 201 -5.18 -0.21 16.46
CA PHE A 201 -4.80 1.10 17.02
C PHE A 201 -5.91 2.13 16.81
N THR A 202 -5.91 3.15 17.66
CA THR A 202 -6.79 4.31 17.54
C THR A 202 -6.10 5.39 16.73
N THR A 203 -6.86 6.03 15.85
CA THR A 203 -6.46 7.25 15.15
C THR A 203 -7.40 8.37 15.56
N TYR A 204 -6.90 9.33 16.33
CA TYR A 204 -7.58 10.58 16.60
C TYR A 204 -7.60 11.44 15.33
N PHE A 205 -8.72 12.11 15.10
CA PHE A 205 -8.89 12.99 13.95
C PHE A 205 -8.02 14.23 14.12
N MET A 206 -7.22 14.50 13.10
CA MET A 206 -6.26 15.59 13.05
C MET A 206 -6.96 16.88 12.63
N PRO A 207 -6.67 18.01 13.30
CA PRO A 207 -7.24 19.31 12.99
C PRO A 207 -6.52 19.97 11.80
N VAL A 208 -6.51 19.29 10.66
CA VAL A 208 -5.82 19.80 9.45
C VAL A 208 -6.53 21.02 8.89
N ASP A 209 -7.85 20.90 8.76
CA ASP A 209 -8.74 21.95 8.29
C ASP A 209 -10.19 21.61 8.71
N PRO A 210 -10.96 22.54 9.30
CA PRO A 210 -12.34 22.30 9.73
C PRO A 210 -13.26 21.72 8.65
N ILE A 211 -13.08 22.09 7.38
CA ILE A 211 -13.99 21.65 6.31
C ILE A 211 -13.99 20.11 6.16
N TYR A 212 -12.85 19.46 6.41
CA TYR A 212 -12.75 18.02 6.30
C TYR A 212 -13.52 17.34 7.43
N MET A 213 -13.42 17.89 8.65
CA MET A 213 -14.19 17.37 9.77
C MET A 213 -15.70 17.55 9.52
N GLU A 214 -16.12 18.75 9.11
CA GLU A 214 -17.53 19.06 8.83
C GLU A 214 -18.12 18.13 7.76
N CYS A 215 -17.40 17.95 6.64
CA CYS A 215 -17.81 17.05 5.56
C CYS A 215 -17.92 15.59 6.05
N PHE A 216 -16.94 15.13 6.83
CA PHE A 216 -16.95 13.77 7.35
C PHE A 216 -18.08 13.52 8.36
N CYS A 217 -18.28 14.45 9.30
CA CYS A 217 -19.36 14.38 10.28
C CYS A 217 -20.73 14.38 9.59
N THR A 218 -20.93 15.28 8.61
CA THR A 218 -22.17 15.34 7.82
C THR A 218 -22.45 14.02 7.11
N TRP A 219 -21.41 13.39 6.54
CA TRP A 219 -21.54 12.09 5.89
C TRP A 219 -21.92 10.97 6.86
N VAL A 220 -21.27 10.89 8.03
CA VAL A 220 -21.58 9.87 9.04
C VAL A 220 -23.00 10.05 9.58
N GLN A 221 -23.40 11.29 9.84
CA GLN A 221 -24.77 11.62 10.26
C GLN A 221 -25.79 11.23 9.19
N TYR A 222 -25.54 11.56 7.93
CA TYR A 222 -26.40 11.18 6.80
C TYR A 222 -26.61 9.66 6.72
N LEU A 223 -25.53 8.89 6.85
CA LEU A 223 -25.63 7.42 6.89
C LEU A 223 -26.53 6.95 8.04
N GLN A 224 -26.40 7.52 9.23
CA GLN A 224 -27.11 7.09 10.43
C GLN A 224 -28.58 7.56 10.46
N SER A 225 -28.85 8.83 10.15
CA SER A 225 -30.17 9.44 10.31
C SER A 225 -31.06 9.25 9.08
N GLU A 226 -30.50 9.37 7.88
CA GLU A 226 -31.30 9.34 6.64
C GLU A 226 -31.34 7.93 6.04
N LEU A 227 -30.19 7.27 5.92
CA LEU A 227 -30.12 5.93 5.32
C LEU A 227 -30.32 4.80 6.34
N LEU A 228 -30.39 5.14 7.63
CA LEU A 228 -30.56 4.19 8.73
C LEU A 228 -29.50 3.07 8.69
N PHE A 229 -28.25 3.45 8.46
CA PHE A 229 -27.11 2.54 8.52
C PHE A 229 -26.78 2.21 9.97
N GLY A 230 -26.72 0.91 10.26
CA GLY A 230 -26.39 0.39 11.57
C GLY A 230 -24.88 0.34 11.83
N PRO A 231 -24.47 -0.05 13.05
CA PRO A 231 -23.07 -0.09 13.45
C PRO A 231 -22.19 -0.96 12.54
N ASP A 232 -22.76 -2.03 11.97
CA ASP A 232 -22.06 -2.98 11.10
C ASP A 232 -22.02 -2.59 9.62
N ASP A 233 -22.74 -1.53 9.23
CA ASP A 233 -22.76 -1.04 7.87
C ASP A 233 -21.47 -0.26 7.52
N PRO A 234 -21.08 -0.24 6.23
CA PRO A 234 -19.83 0.36 5.78
C PRO A 234 -19.82 1.88 5.97
N LEU A 235 -18.67 2.41 6.41
CA LEU A 235 -18.43 3.85 6.44
C LEU A 235 -18.40 4.46 5.03
N PHE A 236 -17.87 3.70 4.06
CA PHE A 236 -17.85 4.07 2.64
C PHE A 236 -18.48 2.94 1.81
N PRO A 237 -19.80 2.94 1.64
CA PRO A 237 -20.51 1.92 0.89
C PRO A 237 -20.14 1.93 -0.61
N PRO A 238 -19.93 0.77 -1.23
CA PRO A 238 -19.92 0.61 -2.67
C PRO A 238 -21.26 1.03 -3.32
N PRO A 239 -21.25 1.50 -4.58
CA PRO A 239 -22.49 1.72 -5.30
C PRO A 239 -23.25 0.40 -5.49
N GLU A 240 -24.55 0.44 -5.30
CA GLU A 240 -25.47 -0.62 -5.70
C GLU A 240 -25.93 -0.38 -7.13
N MET A 241 -25.68 -1.36 -8.00
CA MET A 241 -26.05 -1.29 -9.41
C MET A 241 -27.35 -2.07 -9.62
N GLY A 242 -28.30 -1.46 -10.33
CA GLY A 242 -29.58 -2.05 -10.68
C GLY A 242 -30.03 -1.63 -12.07
N LEU A 243 -31.14 -2.21 -12.51
CA LEU A 243 -31.79 -1.83 -13.77
C LEU A 243 -32.81 -0.73 -13.49
N LYS A 244 -32.68 0.39 -14.21
CA LYS A 244 -33.67 1.46 -14.26
C LYS A 244 -33.85 1.86 -15.72
N ASP A 245 -35.10 1.90 -16.19
CA ASP A 245 -35.45 2.26 -17.57
C ASP A 245 -34.65 1.46 -18.64
N GLY A 246 -34.40 0.17 -18.35
CA GLY A 246 -33.65 -0.73 -19.24
C GLY A 246 -32.13 -0.53 -19.26
N GLN A 247 -31.58 0.38 -18.44
CA GLN A 247 -30.14 0.64 -18.32
C GLN A 247 -29.62 0.28 -16.93
N PHE A 248 -28.36 -0.19 -16.87
CA PHE A 248 -27.68 -0.38 -15.60
C PHE A 248 -27.27 0.98 -15.03
N THR A 249 -27.85 1.35 -13.90
CA THR A 249 -27.55 2.59 -13.18
C THR A 249 -27.32 2.33 -11.69
N VAL A 250 -26.83 3.35 -10.99
CA VAL A 250 -26.72 3.32 -9.54
C VAL A 250 -28.12 3.51 -8.96
N VAL A 251 -28.57 2.51 -8.21
CA VAL A 251 -29.90 2.51 -7.57
C VAL A 251 -29.83 2.70 -6.05
N GLY A 252 -28.63 2.69 -5.46
CA GLY A 252 -28.43 2.87 -4.03
C GLY A 252 -26.99 2.60 -3.58
N LEU A 253 -26.85 2.26 -2.32
CA LEU A 253 -25.59 2.01 -1.63
C LEU A 253 -25.62 0.63 -0.96
N LYS A 254 -24.58 -0.17 -1.20
CA LYS A 254 -24.48 -1.51 -0.62
C LYS A 254 -24.24 -1.46 0.89
N ARG A 255 -24.74 -2.50 1.58
CA ARG A 255 -24.54 -2.72 3.02
C ARG A 255 -23.25 -3.49 3.34
N GLU A 256 -22.49 -3.91 2.33
CA GLU A 256 -21.16 -4.51 2.52
C GLU A 256 -20.01 -3.54 2.21
N THR A 257 -18.89 -3.71 2.91
CA THR A 257 -17.65 -2.97 2.64
C THR A 257 -17.02 -3.34 1.29
N TYR A 258 -16.13 -2.49 0.78
CA TYR A 258 -15.34 -2.82 -0.40
C TYR A 258 -14.42 -4.03 -0.18
N GLN A 259 -14.31 -4.87 -1.22
CA GLN A 259 -13.36 -5.99 -1.22
C GLN A 259 -11.90 -5.51 -1.22
N ASN A 260 -11.62 -4.39 -1.88
CA ASN A 260 -10.29 -3.79 -1.97
C ASN A 260 -10.40 -2.25 -2.10
N ALA A 261 -9.27 -1.57 -1.96
CA ALA A 261 -9.24 -0.11 -1.95
C ALA A 261 -9.22 0.57 -3.33
N ASN A 262 -9.43 -0.15 -4.44
CA ASN A 262 -9.27 0.42 -5.78
C ASN A 262 -10.28 1.54 -6.05
N ALA A 263 -11.54 1.38 -5.64
CA ALA A 263 -12.55 2.42 -5.80
C ALA A 263 -12.18 3.70 -5.05
N LEU A 264 -11.76 3.60 -3.78
CA LEU A 264 -11.31 4.76 -3.00
C LEU A 264 -10.07 5.41 -3.62
N ARG A 265 -9.13 4.63 -4.16
CA ARG A 265 -7.99 5.19 -4.91
C ARG A 265 -8.43 5.98 -6.13
N THR A 266 -9.41 5.48 -6.88
CA THR A 266 -9.96 6.17 -8.04
C THR A 266 -10.61 7.49 -7.63
N VAL A 267 -11.36 7.52 -6.53
CA VAL A 267 -11.94 8.76 -5.98
C VAL A 267 -10.87 9.83 -5.76
N VAL A 268 -9.77 9.47 -5.08
CA VAL A 268 -8.67 10.43 -4.85
C VAL A 268 -8.06 10.92 -6.15
N LYS A 269 -7.80 10.01 -7.10
CA LYS A 269 -7.23 10.40 -8.40
C LYS A 269 -8.15 11.35 -9.16
N GLN A 270 -9.44 11.05 -9.20
CA GLN A 270 -10.43 11.84 -9.92
C GLN A 270 -10.61 13.23 -9.32
N ALA A 271 -10.53 13.37 -7.99
CA ALA A 271 -10.60 14.67 -7.32
C ALA A 271 -9.50 15.63 -7.81
N PHE A 272 -8.26 15.15 -7.93
CA PHE A 272 -7.17 15.96 -8.48
C PHE A 272 -7.30 16.18 -9.99
N GLU A 273 -7.68 15.15 -10.75
CA GLU A 273 -7.85 15.26 -12.20
C GLU A 273 -8.93 16.28 -12.58
N ASN A 274 -10.09 16.23 -11.93
CA ASN A 274 -11.20 17.16 -12.16
C ASN A 274 -10.85 18.60 -11.78
N ALA A 275 -9.93 18.79 -10.84
CA ALA A 275 -9.43 20.11 -10.43
C ALA A 275 -8.28 20.61 -11.32
N GLY A 276 -7.95 19.91 -12.41
CA GLY A 276 -6.84 20.28 -13.31
C GLY A 276 -5.46 20.13 -12.67
N LEU A 277 -5.33 19.31 -11.62
CA LEU A 277 -4.09 19.11 -10.88
C LEU A 277 -3.42 17.77 -11.25
N PRO A 278 -2.09 17.62 -10.98
CA PRO A 278 -1.43 16.34 -11.10
C PRO A 278 -2.13 15.24 -10.29
N ILE A 279 -2.22 14.04 -10.85
CA ILE A 279 -2.92 12.93 -10.20
C ILE A 279 -2.11 12.41 -9.00
N PHE A 280 -2.74 12.42 -7.82
CA PHE A 280 -2.18 11.82 -6.61
C PHE A 280 -3.02 10.64 -6.13
N ALA A 281 -2.40 9.78 -5.32
CA ALA A 281 -3.04 8.62 -4.70
C ALA A 281 -3.17 8.84 -3.17
N PRO A 282 -4.02 8.08 -2.45
CA PRO A 282 -4.20 8.25 -1.00
C PRO A 282 -2.90 8.25 -0.20
N HIS A 283 -1.91 7.44 -0.61
CA HIS A 283 -0.61 7.39 0.06
C HIS A 283 0.19 8.70 -0.04
N SER A 284 -0.01 9.49 -1.10
CA SER A 284 0.61 10.80 -1.23
C SER A 284 0.04 11.81 -0.22
N LEU A 285 -1.26 11.72 0.10
CA LEU A 285 -1.88 12.56 1.14
C LEU A 285 -1.24 12.30 2.51
N ARG A 286 -0.93 11.05 2.84
CA ARG A 286 -0.18 10.73 4.07
C ARG A 286 1.19 11.40 4.13
N LYS A 287 1.87 11.57 2.99
CA LYS A 287 3.13 12.32 2.94
C LYS A 287 2.89 13.80 3.22
N THR A 288 1.85 14.40 2.62
CA THR A 288 1.42 15.77 2.92
C THR A 288 1.15 15.96 4.41
N LEU A 289 0.38 15.05 5.03
CA LEU A 289 0.09 15.07 6.47
C LEU A 289 1.36 14.93 7.33
N THR A 290 2.31 14.11 6.92
CA THR A 290 3.57 13.96 7.67
C THR A 290 4.41 15.23 7.62
N LYS A 291 4.42 15.96 6.49
CA LYS A 291 5.08 17.28 6.39
C LYS A 291 4.33 18.36 7.18
N TRP A 292 3.00 18.35 7.17
CA TRP A 292 2.20 19.23 8.02
C TRP A 292 2.52 18.98 9.51
N ALA A 293 2.62 17.72 9.91
CA ALA A 293 2.91 17.33 11.28
C ALA A 293 4.29 17.77 11.79
N THR A 294 5.30 17.95 10.93
CA THR A 294 6.60 18.47 11.41
C THR A 294 6.53 19.90 11.89
N VAL A 295 5.53 20.65 11.43
CA VAL A 295 5.29 22.04 11.86
C VAL A 295 4.34 22.06 13.05
N GLN A 296 3.24 21.29 12.99
CA GLN A 296 2.20 21.31 14.02
C GLN A 296 2.55 20.53 15.30
N TYR A 297 3.44 19.55 15.21
CA TYR A 297 3.89 18.74 16.34
C TYR A 297 5.41 18.83 16.46
N PRO A 298 5.96 19.99 16.88
CA PRO A 298 7.40 20.27 16.79
C PRO A 298 8.24 19.49 17.82
N THR A 299 7.64 19.01 18.91
CA THR A 299 8.37 18.24 19.93
C THR A 299 8.50 16.77 19.52
N HIS A 300 9.56 16.10 19.99
CA HIS A 300 9.74 14.67 19.72
C HIS A 300 8.57 13.81 20.21
N GLU A 301 8.01 14.15 21.37
CA GLU A 301 6.85 13.47 21.94
C GLU A 301 5.60 13.67 21.08
N ALA A 302 5.30 14.92 20.71
CA ALA A 302 4.14 15.23 19.89
C ALA A 302 4.25 14.59 18.50
N PHE A 303 5.42 14.63 17.87
CA PHE A 303 5.63 13.98 16.57
C PHE A 303 5.57 12.45 16.68
N LYS A 304 6.05 11.88 17.78
CA LYS A 304 5.89 10.44 18.08
C LYS A 304 4.41 10.08 18.23
N ALA A 305 3.62 10.91 18.93
CA ALA A 305 2.18 10.72 19.05
C ALA A 305 1.51 10.75 17.67
N PHE A 306 1.83 11.73 16.81
CA PHE A 306 1.37 11.76 15.41
C PHE A 306 1.77 10.48 14.65
N SER A 307 3.02 10.04 14.77
CA SER A 307 3.55 8.84 14.10
C SER A 307 2.76 7.58 14.52
N GLN A 308 2.46 7.45 15.81
CA GLN A 308 1.60 6.37 16.34
C GLN A 308 0.16 6.51 15.84
N ASN A 309 -0.38 7.73 15.81
CA ASN A 309 -1.73 8.04 15.35
C ASN A 309 -2.01 7.57 13.92
N ILE A 310 -1.01 7.68 13.03
CA ILE A 310 -1.11 7.18 11.64
C ILE A 310 -0.68 5.71 11.49
N GLY A 311 -0.38 5.01 12.58
CA GLY A 311 -0.08 3.57 12.63
C GLY A 311 1.35 3.19 12.22
N HIS A 312 2.34 4.08 12.41
CA HIS A 312 3.76 3.76 12.24
C HIS A 312 4.33 3.15 13.53
N SER A 313 5.12 2.05 13.41
CA SER A 313 5.76 1.41 14.57
C SER A 313 7.08 2.06 14.97
N ASN A 314 7.69 2.82 14.07
CA ASN A 314 9.02 3.36 14.27
C ASN A 314 9.04 4.81 13.77
N VAL A 315 9.33 5.72 14.69
CA VAL A 315 9.45 7.16 14.41
C VAL A 315 10.60 7.43 13.46
N ALA A 316 11.73 6.70 13.56
CA ALA A 316 12.85 6.84 12.64
C ALA A 316 12.45 6.51 11.19
N THR A 317 11.57 5.51 10.98
CA THR A 317 11.00 5.27 9.64
C THR A 317 10.15 6.44 9.16
N THR A 318 9.50 7.18 10.07
CA THR A 318 8.72 8.36 9.73
C THR A 318 9.65 9.54 9.39
N LEU A 319 10.61 9.86 10.26
CA LEU A 319 11.56 10.95 10.07
C LEU A 319 12.43 10.73 8.83
N SER A 320 13.05 9.56 8.68
CA SER A 320 13.94 9.28 7.54
C SER A 320 13.21 9.20 6.20
N ALA A 321 11.94 8.76 6.16
CA ALA A 321 11.21 8.62 4.91
C ALA A 321 10.47 9.89 4.47
N TYR A 322 10.08 10.74 5.42
CA TYR A 322 9.18 11.87 5.15
C TYR A 322 9.80 13.24 5.44
N CYS A 323 10.89 13.31 6.22
CA CYS A 323 11.51 14.55 6.66
C CYS A 323 13.03 14.53 6.39
N PRO A 324 13.48 14.29 5.13
CA PRO A 324 14.89 14.38 4.82
C PRO A 324 15.38 15.82 5.06
N VAL A 325 16.49 15.96 5.77
CA VAL A 325 17.16 17.24 5.98
C VAL A 325 18.22 17.36 4.88
N SER A 326 18.17 18.43 4.07
CA SER A 326 19.24 18.69 3.10
C SER A 326 20.54 19.03 3.83
N THR A 327 21.69 18.85 3.17
CA THR A 327 22.99 19.18 3.76
C THR A 327 23.07 20.64 4.18
N GLU A 328 22.46 21.54 3.41
CA GLU A 328 22.38 22.98 3.69
C GLU A 328 21.55 23.23 4.96
N ARG A 329 20.34 22.66 5.05
CA ARG A 329 19.47 22.81 6.22
C ARG A 329 20.08 22.17 7.46
N GLN A 330 20.80 21.07 7.32
CA GLN A 330 21.58 20.47 8.40
C GLN A 330 22.62 21.47 8.90
N GLY A 331 23.35 22.13 7.99
CA GLY A 331 24.29 23.18 8.33
C GLY A 331 23.65 24.33 9.10
N GLU A 332 22.51 24.85 8.63
CA GLU A 332 21.74 25.89 9.32
C GLU A 332 21.34 25.47 10.74
N LEU A 333 20.76 24.28 10.89
CA LEU A 333 20.26 23.79 12.18
C LEU A 333 21.39 23.55 13.19
N ILE A 334 22.53 23.01 12.74
CA ILE A 334 23.67 22.71 13.62
C ILE A 334 24.44 23.98 14.01
N LYS A 335 24.51 24.97 13.11
CA LYS A 335 25.18 26.26 13.37
C LYS A 335 24.30 27.26 14.12
N ALA A 336 22.98 27.04 14.16
CA ALA A 336 22.07 27.91 14.87
C ALA A 336 22.47 27.98 16.36
N PRO A 337 22.59 29.19 16.95
CA PRO A 337 22.87 29.33 18.37
C PRO A 337 21.78 28.63 19.17
N LYS A 338 22.18 27.68 20.01
CA LYS A 338 21.24 26.99 20.90
C LYS A 338 20.97 27.91 22.07
N ILE A 339 19.84 28.61 22.02
CA ILE A 339 19.35 29.33 23.20
C ILE A 339 19.00 28.24 24.23
N PRO A 340 19.62 28.22 25.42
CA PRO A 340 19.18 27.35 26.51
C PRO A 340 17.73 27.69 26.83
N ALA A 341 16.89 26.66 26.98
CA ALA A 341 15.50 26.80 27.37
C ALA A 341 15.35 27.39 28.78
#